data_AF-A0A0F0LMS1-F1
#
_entry.id   AF-A0A0F0LMS1-F1
#
_cell.length_a   1.000
_cell.length_b   1.000
_cell.length_c   1.000
_cell.angle_alpha   90.00
_cell.angle_beta   90.00
_cell.angle_gamma   90.00
#
_symmetry.space_group_name_H-M   'P 1'
#
loop_
_entity.id
_entity.type
_entity.pdbx_description
1 polymer ?
#
loop_
_entity_poly.entity_id
_entity_poly.type
_entity_poly.pdbx_seq_one_letter_code
_entity_poly.pdbx_strand_id
1 'polypeptide(L)'
;MNKATLTRIGGLAAAIALTATMTACSGGQSVADACKIANSEMTKATSSVSSDLNAAVQKATQGEKVDFAAIFAPVQKGLDEAGKKVTNEAVKAPLSAFASEFKGFIKVYEGLEIPDLKNIDATDPAAMDKVQQAQDKIQEISTKAQAASAKLSEQGKKLQDVCNKG
;
A
#
# COMPACT_ATOMS: atom_id res chain seq x y z
N MET A 1 -14.90 -1.08 -34.40
CA MET A 1 -14.60 -0.91 -32.96
C MET A 1 -13.91 -2.18 -32.46
N ASN A 2 -12.61 -2.08 -32.13
CA ASN A 2 -11.76 -3.23 -31.82
C ASN A 2 -12.09 -3.82 -30.44
N LYS A 3 -12.40 -5.12 -30.41
CA LYS A 3 -12.74 -5.93 -29.22
C LYS A 3 -11.58 -6.14 -28.23
N ALA A 4 -10.43 -5.49 -28.43
CA ALA A 4 -9.19 -5.77 -27.69
C ALA A 4 -9.08 -5.08 -26.31
N THR A 5 -9.97 -4.12 -25.99
CA THR A 5 -9.82 -3.30 -24.76
C THR A 5 -10.57 -3.87 -23.56
N LEU A 6 -11.54 -4.78 -23.77
CA LEU A 6 -12.42 -5.29 -22.70
C LEU A 6 -11.84 -6.49 -21.91
N THR A 7 -10.70 -7.05 -22.30
CA THR A 7 -10.13 -8.26 -21.69
C THR A 7 -9.14 -7.99 -20.55
N ARG A 8 -8.82 -6.73 -20.23
CA ARG A 8 -7.71 -6.41 -19.29
C ARG A 8 -8.10 -6.28 -17.81
N ILE A 9 -9.38 -6.33 -17.45
CA ILE A 9 -9.81 -6.09 -16.06
C ILE A 9 -10.53 -7.30 -15.42
N GLY A 10 -10.97 -8.28 -16.21
CA GLY A 10 -11.76 -9.43 -15.72
C GLY A 10 -11.08 -10.81 -15.80
N GLY A 11 -9.77 -10.89 -16.08
CA GLY A 11 -9.12 -12.12 -16.55
C GLY A 11 -8.24 -12.90 -15.56
N LEU A 12 -8.25 -12.58 -14.26
CA LEU A 12 -7.38 -13.24 -13.26
C LEU A 12 -8.01 -14.47 -12.57
N ALA A 13 -8.95 -15.16 -13.24
CA ALA A 13 -9.64 -16.32 -12.66
C ALA A 13 -9.36 -17.66 -13.36
N ALA A 14 -8.55 -17.74 -14.42
CA ALA A 14 -8.51 -18.94 -15.26
C ALA A 14 -7.14 -19.38 -15.80
N ALA A 15 -6.06 -19.23 -15.03
CA ALA A 15 -4.77 -19.82 -15.40
C ALA A 15 -3.99 -20.34 -14.19
N ILE A 16 -4.66 -21.10 -13.31
CA ILE A 16 -3.97 -22.04 -12.42
C ILE A 16 -4.14 -23.43 -13.05
N ALA A 17 -3.54 -23.63 -14.22
CA ALA A 17 -3.31 -24.96 -14.75
C ALA A 17 -2.00 -25.44 -14.11
N LEU A 18 -2.16 -26.17 -13.00
CA LEU A 18 -1.11 -26.83 -12.23
C LEU A 18 -0.16 -27.61 -13.16
N THR A 19 0.99 -27.04 -13.49
CA THR A 19 2.17 -27.82 -13.86
C THR A 19 2.99 -28.06 -12.60
N ALA A 20 2.35 -28.76 -11.66
CA ALA A 20 2.97 -29.28 -10.46
C ALA A 20 3.82 -30.52 -10.81
N THR A 21 4.92 -30.32 -11.52
CA THR A 21 5.99 -31.33 -11.59
C THR A 21 7.30 -30.58 -11.70
N MET A 22 8.03 -30.47 -10.58
CA MET A 22 9.35 -31.08 -10.42
C MET A 22 9.91 -30.71 -9.04
N THR A 23 10.31 -31.76 -8.32
CA THR A 23 11.21 -31.76 -7.16
C THR A 23 10.72 -31.07 -5.89
N ALA A 24 10.08 -31.89 -5.07
CA ALA A 24 10.15 -31.82 -3.63
C ALA A 24 11.58 -31.53 -3.15
N CYS A 25 11.70 -30.58 -2.22
CA CYS A 25 12.55 -30.73 -1.05
C CYS A 25 11.74 -30.29 0.17
N SER A 26 11.46 -31.25 1.06
CA SER A 26 11.02 -31.11 2.46
C SER A 26 9.76 -30.29 2.77
N GLY A 27 8.58 -30.94 2.80
CA GLY A 27 7.49 -30.69 3.76
C GLY A 27 6.93 -29.28 3.99
N GLY A 28 7.25 -28.29 3.16
CA GLY A 28 6.86 -26.89 3.33
C GLY A 28 5.68 -26.45 2.47
N GLN A 29 5.13 -25.27 2.80
CA GLN A 29 4.10 -24.58 2.02
C GLN A 29 4.56 -24.36 0.57
N SER A 30 3.70 -24.65 -0.41
CA SER A 30 4.00 -24.38 -1.82
C SER A 30 4.08 -22.87 -2.09
N VAL A 31 4.77 -22.47 -3.16
CA VAL A 31 4.82 -21.06 -3.59
C VAL A 31 3.42 -20.55 -3.90
N ALA A 32 2.60 -21.33 -4.61
CA ALA A 32 1.21 -20.98 -4.92
C ALA A 32 0.35 -20.75 -3.67
N ASP A 33 0.44 -21.63 -2.66
CA ASP A 33 -0.31 -21.47 -1.41
C ASP A 33 0.15 -20.24 -0.62
N ALA A 34 1.46 -20.03 -0.54
CA ALA A 34 2.06 -18.87 0.10
C ALA A 34 1.57 -17.56 -0.56
N CYS A 35 1.60 -17.50 -1.89
CA CYS A 35 1.12 -16.35 -2.66
C CYS A 35 -0.38 -16.13 -2.52
N LYS A 36 -1.18 -17.19 -2.45
CA LYS A 36 -2.63 -17.10 -2.20
C LYS A 36 -2.92 -16.50 -0.82
N ILE A 37 -2.17 -16.91 0.21
CA ILE A 37 -2.29 -16.35 1.57
C ILE A 37 -1.95 -14.86 1.55
N ALA A 38 -0.82 -14.49 0.96
CA ALA A 38 -0.40 -13.09 0.85
C ALA A 38 -1.46 -12.23 0.16
N ASN A 39 -1.95 -12.66 -1.00
CA ASN A 39 -3.00 -11.94 -1.74
C ASN A 39 -4.32 -11.85 -0.98
N SER A 40 -4.73 -12.91 -0.29
CA SER A 40 -5.96 -12.94 0.49
C SER A 40 -5.93 -11.92 1.63
N GLU A 41 -4.85 -11.89 2.43
CA GLU A 41 -4.73 -10.95 3.54
C GLU A 41 -4.59 -9.51 3.05
N MET A 42 -3.85 -9.26 1.97
CA MET A 42 -3.78 -7.92 1.36
C MET A 42 -5.15 -7.46 0.85
N THR A 43 -5.91 -8.32 0.16
CA THR A 43 -7.23 -7.96 -0.39
C THR A 43 -8.20 -7.57 0.71
N LYS A 44 -8.26 -8.35 1.79
CA LYS A 44 -9.07 -8.01 2.97
C LYS A 44 -8.68 -6.65 3.52
N ALA A 45 -7.38 -6.40 3.65
CA ALA A 45 -6.86 -5.22 4.29
C ALA A 45 -6.96 -3.93 3.44
N THR A 46 -6.97 -4.04 2.11
CA THR A 46 -7.01 -2.88 1.19
C THR A 46 -8.44 -2.44 0.86
N SER A 47 -9.44 -3.25 1.20
CA SER A 47 -10.84 -3.04 0.81
C SER A 47 -11.47 -1.74 1.33
N SER A 48 -11.02 -1.22 2.48
CA SER A 48 -11.55 0.03 3.06
C SER A 48 -10.71 1.28 2.76
N VAL A 49 -9.43 1.11 2.39
CA VAL A 49 -8.44 2.21 2.31
C VAL A 49 -8.90 3.37 1.43
N SER A 50 -9.48 3.07 0.26
CA SER A 50 -9.94 4.12 -0.67
C SER A 50 -11.07 4.96 -0.08
N SER A 51 -12.03 4.31 0.60
CA SER A 51 -13.13 5.00 1.28
C SER A 51 -12.62 5.81 2.47
N ASP A 52 -11.75 5.22 3.28
CA ASP A 52 -11.18 5.84 4.47
C ASP A 52 -10.31 7.06 4.10
N LEU A 53 -9.53 6.97 3.02
CA LEU A 53 -8.74 8.08 2.48
C LEU A 53 -9.63 9.23 2.00
N ASN A 54 -10.71 8.94 1.27
CA ASN A 54 -11.63 9.98 0.83
C ASN A 54 -12.31 10.68 2.02
N ALA A 55 -12.74 9.92 3.04
CA ALA A 55 -13.31 10.47 4.26
C ALA A 55 -12.29 11.33 5.02
N ALA A 56 -11.04 10.88 5.11
CA ALA A 56 -9.94 11.62 5.71
C ALA A 56 -9.68 12.96 5.00
N VAL A 57 -9.64 12.97 3.65
CA VAL A 57 -9.49 14.22 2.90
C VAL A 57 -10.64 15.18 3.16
N GLN A 58 -11.89 14.69 3.20
CA GLN A 58 -13.06 15.53 3.52
C GLN A 58 -13.03 16.11 4.93
N LYS A 59 -12.55 15.35 5.92
CA LYS A 59 -12.35 15.83 7.29
C LYS A 59 -11.26 16.89 7.37
N ALA A 60 -10.13 16.66 6.70
CA ALA A 60 -9.03 17.60 6.66
C ALA A 60 -9.45 18.94 6.03
N THR A 61 -10.20 18.91 4.92
CA THR A 61 -10.75 20.14 4.30
C THR A 61 -11.80 20.82 5.18
N GLN A 62 -12.37 20.11 6.14
CA GLN A 62 -13.29 20.66 7.12
C GLN A 62 -12.61 21.34 8.31
N GLY A 63 -11.29 21.23 8.43
CA GLY A 63 -10.49 21.73 9.56
C GLY A 63 -10.31 20.69 10.67
N GLU A 64 -10.75 19.44 10.47
CA GLU A 64 -10.53 18.37 11.44
C GLU A 64 -9.10 17.84 11.34
N LYS A 65 -8.50 17.50 12.49
CA LYS A 65 -7.24 16.77 12.53
C LYS A 65 -7.44 15.35 12.03
N VAL A 66 -6.58 14.92 11.11
CA VAL A 66 -6.65 13.61 10.46
C VAL A 66 -5.31 12.93 10.57
N ASP A 67 -5.32 11.68 11.05
CA ASP A 67 -4.17 10.81 11.02
C ASP A 67 -4.17 10.00 9.72
N PHE A 68 -3.44 10.49 8.71
CA PHE A 68 -3.34 9.80 7.43
C PHE A 68 -2.58 8.48 7.51
N ALA A 69 -1.67 8.33 8.48
CA ALA A 69 -0.92 7.08 8.66
C ALA A 69 -1.84 5.96 9.18
N ALA A 70 -2.79 6.28 10.06
CA ALA A 70 -3.75 5.32 10.62
C ALA A 70 -4.65 4.66 9.55
N ILE A 71 -4.91 5.36 8.43
CA ILE A 71 -5.72 4.84 7.31
C ILE A 71 -5.10 3.56 6.71
N PHE A 72 -3.78 3.47 6.72
CA PHE A 72 -3.04 2.35 6.15
C PHE A 72 -2.74 1.25 7.17
N ALA A 73 -3.05 1.46 8.46
CA ALA A 73 -2.83 0.47 9.51
C ALA A 73 -3.48 -0.90 9.22
N PRO A 74 -4.71 -0.99 8.65
CA PRO A 74 -5.28 -2.27 8.25
C PRO A 74 -4.39 -3.03 7.25
N VAL A 75 -3.85 -2.34 6.24
CA VAL A 75 -2.95 -2.92 5.23
C VAL A 75 -1.66 -3.41 5.86
N GLN A 76 -1.03 -2.63 6.73
CA GLN A 76 0.17 -3.06 7.46
C GLN A 76 -0.12 -4.33 8.27
N LYS A 77 -1.24 -4.36 8.98
CA LYS A 77 -1.66 -5.54 9.74
C LYS A 77 -1.89 -6.76 8.84
N GLY A 78 -2.51 -6.57 7.67
CA GLY A 78 -2.70 -7.62 6.68
C GLY A 78 -1.36 -8.19 6.19
N LEU A 79 -0.37 -7.33 5.95
CA LEU A 79 0.98 -7.73 5.56
C LEU A 79 1.71 -8.48 6.68
N ASP A 80 1.59 -8.01 7.93
CA ASP A 80 2.18 -8.69 9.09
C ASP A 80 1.55 -10.07 9.31
N GLU A 81 0.22 -10.19 9.17
CA GLU A 81 -0.50 -11.46 9.27
C GLU A 81 -0.14 -12.41 8.11
N ALA A 82 0.01 -11.89 6.89
CA ALA A 82 0.51 -12.67 5.77
C ALA A 82 1.93 -13.19 6.05
N GLY A 83 2.83 -12.34 6.56
CA GLY A 83 4.20 -12.71 6.90
C GLY A 83 4.31 -13.79 7.96
N LYS A 84 3.38 -13.85 8.91
CA LYS A 84 3.29 -14.93 9.92
C LYS A 84 2.82 -16.27 9.33
N LYS A 85 1.93 -16.23 8.32
CA LYS A 85 1.31 -17.42 7.71
C LYS A 85 2.12 -17.98 6.53
N VAL A 86 2.94 -17.15 5.90
CA VAL A 86 3.81 -17.55 4.80
C VAL A 86 5.09 -18.18 5.34
N THR A 87 5.25 -19.47 5.13
CA THR A 87 6.43 -20.24 5.55
C THR A 87 7.36 -20.58 4.38
N ASN A 88 6.90 -20.42 3.15
CA ASN A 88 7.73 -20.59 1.96
C ASN A 88 8.74 -19.43 1.85
N GLU A 89 10.03 -19.71 2.03
CA GLU A 89 11.08 -18.68 2.07
C GLU A 89 11.18 -17.86 0.76
N ALA A 90 10.88 -18.47 -0.39
CA ALA A 90 10.90 -17.75 -1.68
C ALA A 90 9.83 -16.66 -1.76
N VAL A 91 8.67 -16.85 -1.11
CA VAL A 91 7.59 -15.85 -1.03
C VAL A 91 7.76 -14.95 0.20
N LYS A 92 8.23 -15.50 1.32
CA LYS A 92 8.38 -14.81 2.60
C LYS A 92 9.37 -13.65 2.51
N ALA A 93 10.50 -13.83 1.83
CA ALA A 93 11.50 -12.79 1.66
C ALA A 93 10.97 -11.56 0.90
N PRO A 94 10.42 -11.68 -0.33
CA PRO A 94 9.85 -10.54 -1.03
C PRO A 94 8.60 -9.96 -0.35
N LEU A 95 7.77 -10.80 0.31
CA LEU A 95 6.64 -10.31 1.11
C LEU A 95 7.11 -9.44 2.29
N SER A 96 8.17 -9.88 2.98
CA SER A 96 8.75 -9.13 4.10
C SER A 96 9.41 -7.84 3.65
N ALA A 97 10.10 -7.86 2.50
CA ALA A 97 10.65 -6.65 1.87
C ALA A 97 9.53 -5.67 1.50
N PHE A 98 8.45 -6.15 0.89
CA PHE A 98 7.27 -5.35 0.58
C PHE A 98 6.63 -4.75 1.85
N ALA A 99 6.43 -5.56 2.89
CA ALA A 99 5.89 -5.10 4.17
C ALA A 99 6.76 -4.02 4.83
N SER A 100 8.09 -4.15 4.72
CA SER A 100 9.03 -3.14 5.22
C SER A 100 8.93 -1.82 4.43
N GLU A 101 8.88 -1.88 3.10
CA GLU A 101 8.69 -0.68 2.27
C GLU A 101 7.31 -0.05 2.50
N PHE A 102 6.28 -0.85 2.77
CA PHE A 102 4.94 -0.35 3.10
C PHE A 102 4.94 0.41 4.43
N LYS A 103 5.62 -0.12 5.44
CA LYS A 103 5.84 0.60 6.70
C LYS A 103 6.61 1.90 6.47
N GLY A 104 7.61 1.89 5.59
CA GLY A 104 8.34 3.10 5.17
C GLY A 104 7.42 4.13 4.51
N PHE A 105 6.50 3.68 3.65
CA PHE A 105 5.49 4.52 3.03
C PHE A 105 4.52 5.15 4.04
N ILE A 106 4.03 4.37 5.02
CA ILE A 106 3.16 4.89 6.08
C ILE A 106 3.86 6.01 6.86
N LYS A 107 5.15 5.81 7.19
CA LYS A 107 5.96 6.79 7.92
C LYS A 107 6.12 8.12 7.20
N VAL A 108 5.94 8.17 5.87
CA VAL A 108 5.95 9.44 5.14
C VAL A 108 4.80 10.35 5.57
N TYR A 109 3.68 9.77 5.99
CA TYR A 109 2.49 10.51 6.41
C TYR A 109 2.43 10.76 7.93
N GLU A 110 3.36 10.19 8.71
CA GLU A 110 3.46 10.47 10.14
C GLU A 110 3.76 11.95 10.38
N GLY A 111 2.94 12.61 11.19
CA GLY A 111 3.12 14.03 11.51
C GLY A 111 2.68 15.02 10.42
N LEU A 112 1.99 14.54 9.37
CA LEU A 112 1.26 15.41 8.45
C LEU A 112 0.09 16.05 9.19
N GLU A 113 0.20 17.35 9.48
CA GLU A 113 -0.91 18.17 9.94
C GLU A 113 -1.29 19.15 8.83
N ILE A 114 -2.52 19.04 8.34
CA ILE A 114 -3.08 20.04 7.43
C ILE A 114 -3.69 21.14 8.31
N PRO A 115 -3.22 22.40 8.24
CA PRO A 115 -3.78 23.47 9.03
C PRO A 115 -5.23 23.74 8.62
N ASP A 116 -6.05 24.23 9.56
CA ASP A 116 -7.40 24.69 9.24
C ASP A 116 -7.32 25.92 8.33
N LEU A 117 -7.63 25.71 7.04
CA LEU A 117 -7.59 26.76 6.03
C LEU A 117 -8.86 27.64 6.03
N LYS A 118 -9.93 27.24 6.73
CA LYS A 118 -11.22 27.96 6.67
C LYS A 118 -11.22 29.29 7.41
N ASN A 119 -10.41 29.41 8.45
CA ASN A 119 -10.40 30.56 9.36
C ASN A 119 -9.06 31.31 9.32
N ILE A 120 -8.33 31.22 8.21
CA ILE A 120 -7.03 31.89 8.09
C ILE A 120 -7.23 33.38 7.84
N ASP A 121 -6.71 34.17 8.77
CA ASP A 121 -6.56 35.60 8.57
C ASP A 121 -5.35 35.86 7.66
N ALA A 122 -5.61 36.22 6.41
CA ALA A 122 -4.56 36.54 5.43
C ALA A 122 -3.78 37.83 5.76
N THR A 123 -4.22 38.59 6.77
CA THR A 123 -3.53 39.78 7.27
C THR A 123 -2.64 39.50 8.47
N ASP A 124 -2.76 38.30 9.09
CA ASP A 124 -1.88 37.85 10.18
C ASP A 124 -0.63 37.15 9.61
N PRO A 125 0.57 37.73 9.77
CA PRO A 125 1.81 37.12 9.32
C PRO A 125 2.07 35.72 9.91
N ALA A 126 1.66 35.47 11.16
CA ALA A 126 1.85 34.18 11.81
C ALA A 126 0.94 33.09 11.23
N ALA A 127 -0.25 33.48 10.76
CA ALA A 127 -1.16 32.57 10.06
C ALA A 127 -0.62 32.22 8.68
N MET A 128 -0.08 33.19 7.95
CA MET A 128 0.55 32.99 6.64
C MET A 128 1.82 32.12 6.73
N ASP A 129 2.64 32.28 7.77
CA ASP A 129 3.80 31.41 8.01
C ASP A 129 3.40 29.95 8.20
N LYS A 130 2.31 29.67 8.91
CA LYS A 130 1.79 28.31 9.09
C LYS A 130 1.30 27.70 7.78
N VAL A 131 0.66 28.50 6.92
CA VAL A 131 0.25 28.06 5.58
C VAL A 131 1.48 27.67 4.76
N GLN A 132 2.51 28.51 4.76
CA GLN A 132 3.74 28.21 4.01
C GLN A 132 4.42 26.94 4.53
N GLN A 133 4.58 26.79 5.85
CA GLN A 133 5.14 25.58 6.45
C GLN A 133 4.34 24.31 6.09
N ALA A 134 3.02 24.41 6.04
CA ALA A 134 2.18 23.30 5.61
C ALA A 134 2.37 22.96 4.13
N GLN A 135 2.48 23.97 3.25
CA GLN A 135 2.78 23.75 1.83
C GLN A 135 4.14 23.08 1.65
N ASP A 136 5.18 23.54 2.34
CA ASP A 136 6.52 22.97 2.29
C ASP A 136 6.51 21.50 2.75
N LYS A 137 5.82 21.22 3.87
CA LYS A 137 5.64 19.84 4.36
C LYS A 137 4.88 18.97 3.37
N ILE A 138 3.79 19.46 2.77
CA ILE A 138 3.02 18.72 1.77
C ILE A 138 3.90 18.39 0.55
N GLN A 139 4.74 19.32 0.11
CA GLN A 139 5.65 19.12 -1.01
C GLN A 139 6.76 18.11 -0.69
N GLU A 140 7.32 18.19 0.52
CA GLU A 140 8.29 17.22 1.04
C GLU A 140 7.67 15.81 1.10
N ILE A 141 6.48 15.70 1.68
CA ILE A 141 5.70 14.45 1.78
C ILE A 141 5.40 13.89 0.40
N SER A 142 4.97 14.73 -0.55
CA SER A 142 4.72 14.31 -1.93
C SER A 142 5.97 13.67 -2.56
N THR A 143 7.13 14.31 -2.39
CA THR A 143 8.41 13.80 -2.91
C THR A 143 8.80 12.47 -2.25
N LYS A 144 8.70 12.40 -0.92
CA LYS A 144 8.99 11.18 -0.16
C LYS A 144 8.00 10.05 -0.49
N ALA A 145 6.72 10.36 -0.67
CA ALA A 145 5.67 9.40 -0.98
C ALA A 145 5.85 8.85 -2.38
N GLN A 146 6.27 9.66 -3.35
CA GLN A 146 6.63 9.19 -4.70
C GLN A 146 7.82 8.23 -4.66
N ALA A 147 8.88 8.57 -3.93
CA ALA A 147 10.04 7.70 -3.78
C ALA A 147 9.69 6.38 -3.07
N ALA A 148 8.91 6.43 -2.00
CA ALA A 148 8.43 5.25 -1.28
C ALA A 148 7.49 4.40 -2.16
N SER A 149 6.61 5.03 -2.95
CA SER A 149 5.72 4.34 -3.90
C SER A 149 6.50 3.62 -5.00
N ALA A 150 7.60 4.22 -5.49
CA ALA A 150 8.46 3.57 -6.47
C ALA A 150 9.12 2.31 -5.90
N LYS A 151 9.64 2.37 -4.67
CA LYS A 151 10.20 1.20 -3.96
C LYS A 151 9.15 0.13 -3.69
N LEU A 152 7.96 0.53 -3.23
CA LEU A 152 6.82 -0.36 -3.05
C LEU A 152 6.43 -1.07 -4.34
N SER A 153 6.37 -0.33 -5.46
CA SER A 153 6.07 -0.90 -6.77
C SER A 153 7.14 -1.90 -7.21
N GLU A 154 8.41 -1.61 -6.98
CA GLU A 154 9.52 -2.53 -7.28
C GLU A 154 9.42 -3.82 -6.45
N GLN A 155 9.19 -3.72 -5.14
CA GLN A 155 9.01 -4.90 -4.29
C GLN A 155 7.73 -5.67 -4.64
N GLY A 156 6.65 -4.97 -4.99
CA GLY A 156 5.41 -5.58 -5.45
C GLY A 156 5.62 -6.41 -6.71
N LYS A 157 6.41 -5.91 -7.67
CA LYS A 157 6.81 -6.68 -8.87
C LYS A 157 7.63 -7.90 -8.52
N LYS A 158 8.61 -7.78 -7.62
CA LYS A 158 9.42 -8.93 -7.16
C LYS A 158 8.56 -10.02 -6.53
N LEU A 159 7.60 -9.63 -5.68
CA LEU A 159 6.64 -10.56 -5.08
C LEU A 159 5.76 -11.20 -6.16
N GLN A 160 5.25 -10.40 -7.11
CA GLN A 160 4.43 -10.89 -8.21
C GLN A 160 5.19 -11.85 -9.13
N ASP A 161 6.47 -11.59 -9.42
CA ASP A 161 7.30 -12.46 -10.24
C ASP A 161 7.51 -13.84 -9.60
N VAL A 162 7.68 -13.89 -8.28
CA VAL A 162 7.74 -15.17 -7.55
C VAL A 162 6.39 -15.87 -7.64
N CYS A 163 5.29 -15.15 -7.42
CA CYS A 163 3.94 -15.72 -7.45
C CYS A 163 3.45 -16.15 -8.83
N ASN A 164 4.01 -15.60 -9.91
CA ASN A 164 3.70 -16.01 -11.28
C ASN A 164 4.52 -17.22 -11.76
N LYS A 165 5.64 -17.51 -11.08
CA LYS A 165 6.56 -18.60 -11.45
C LYS A 165 6.31 -19.90 -10.70
N GLY A 166 5.61 -19.84 -9.56
CA GLY A 166 5.29 -21.00 -8.73
C GLY A 166 3.82 -21.39 -8.80
#